data_AF-A0A7S4DK43-F1
#
_entry.id   AF-A0A7S4DK43-F1
#
_cell.length_a   1.000
_cell.length_b   1.000
_cell.length_c   1.000
_cell.angle_alpha   90.00
_cell.angle_beta   90.00
_cell.angle_gamma   90.00
#
_symmetry.space_group_name_H-M   'P 1'
#
loop_
_entity.id
_entity.type
_entity.pdbx_description
1 polymer ?
#
loop_
_entity_poly.entity_id
_entity_poly.type
_entity_poly.pdbx_seq_one_letter_code
_entity_poly.pdbx_strand_id
1 'polypeptide(L)'
;MKVLRTLLAYGTEILKLRSLVNENLDKFVQIYELQKNGTAFRSADALWGAVGLGDLTEWTMRRYLVDQFDNQHPKIAHQLVYAMNKCNYNQGLEMNALAGMVSMCPMITGSLFQVREG
;
A
#
# COMPACT_ATOMS: atom_id res chain seq x y z
N MET A 1 -30.01 -9.54 -10.92
CA MET A 1 -29.13 -10.20 -9.92
C MET A 1 -27.63 -10.18 -10.26
N LYS A 2 -27.18 -10.46 -11.49
CA LYS A 2 -25.74 -10.49 -11.82
C LYS A 2 -25.04 -9.14 -11.64
N VAL A 3 -25.64 -8.04 -12.12
CA VAL A 3 -25.09 -6.68 -11.99
C VAL A 3 -24.90 -6.26 -10.54
N LEU A 4 -25.88 -6.54 -9.66
CA LEU A 4 -25.78 -6.21 -8.24
C LEU A 4 -24.64 -6.98 -7.56
N ARG A 5 -24.48 -8.27 -7.87
CA ARG A 5 -23.37 -9.09 -7.34
C ARG A 5 -22.01 -8.58 -7.81
N THR A 6 -21.91 -8.15 -9.07
CA THR A 6 -20.72 -7.50 -9.61
C THR A 6 -20.45 -6.19 -8.85
N LEU A 7 -21.41 -5.29 -8.73
CA LEU A 7 -21.23 -4.02 -8.01
C LEU A 7 -20.81 -4.23 -6.54
N LEU A 8 -21.38 -5.22 -5.85
CA LEU A 8 -21.00 -5.55 -4.47
C LEU A 8 -19.57 -6.12 -4.38
N ALA A 9 -19.21 -7.07 -5.26
CA ALA A 9 -17.85 -7.61 -5.28
C ALA A 9 -16.81 -6.51 -5.59
N TYR A 10 -17.12 -5.60 -6.50
CA TYR A 10 -16.23 -4.51 -6.88
C TYR A 10 -16.10 -3.48 -5.75
N GLY A 11 -17.22 -3.10 -5.14
CA GLY A 11 -17.24 -2.17 -4.01
C GLY A 11 -16.47 -2.71 -2.81
N THR A 12 -16.66 -3.99 -2.47
CA THR A 12 -15.94 -4.62 -1.35
C THR A 12 -14.43 -4.71 -1.59
N GLU A 13 -13.98 -5.04 -2.80
CA GLU A 13 -12.54 -5.05 -3.11
C GLU A 13 -11.91 -3.65 -2.96
N ILE A 14 -12.59 -2.61 -3.44
CA ILE A 14 -12.11 -1.22 -3.33
C ILE A 14 -12.09 -0.76 -1.88
N LEU A 15 -13.13 -1.05 -1.10
CA LEU A 15 -13.17 -0.69 0.33
C LEU A 15 -12.05 -1.38 1.10
N LYS A 16 -11.82 -2.67 0.85
CA LYS A 16 -10.70 -3.42 1.45
C LYS A 16 -9.36 -2.82 1.04
N LEU A 17 -9.17 -2.51 -0.24
CA LEU A 17 -7.95 -1.85 -0.73
C LEU A 17 -7.71 -0.50 -0.04
N ARG A 18 -8.76 0.32 0.14
CA ARG A 18 -8.64 1.59 0.87
C ARG A 18 -8.25 1.38 2.34
N SER A 19 -8.84 0.40 3.02
CA SER A 19 -8.46 0.05 4.40
C SER A 19 -6.98 -0.31 4.49
N LEU A 20 -6.52 -1.21 3.61
CA LEU A 20 -5.13 -1.64 3.55
C LEU A 20 -4.17 -0.45 3.34
N VAL A 21 -4.49 0.45 2.41
CA VAL A 21 -3.63 1.63 2.17
C VAL A 21 -3.65 2.57 3.37
N ASN A 22 -4.80 2.79 4.00
CA ASN A 22 -4.89 3.62 5.20
C ASN A 22 -4.06 3.03 6.36
N GLU A 23 -4.19 1.74 6.63
CA GLU A 23 -3.45 1.05 7.68
C GLU A 23 -1.92 1.12 7.47
N ASN A 24 -1.44 0.94 6.24
CA ASN A 24 -0.02 1.06 5.94
C ASN A 24 0.47 2.51 5.96
N LEU A 25 -0.37 3.47 5.58
CA LEU A 25 -0.06 4.89 5.71
C LEU A 25 0.07 5.28 7.19
N ASP A 26 -0.83 4.82 8.04
CA ASP A 26 -0.81 5.05 9.49
C ASP A 26 0.48 4.49 10.12
N LYS A 27 0.97 3.34 9.63
CA LYS A 27 2.29 2.80 10.01
C LYS A 27 3.43 3.66 9.49
N PHE A 28 3.37 4.07 8.22
CA PHE A 28 4.42 4.87 7.59
C PHE A 28 4.62 6.22 8.30
N VAL A 29 3.54 6.90 8.69
CA VAL A 29 3.65 8.20 9.37
C VAL A 29 4.25 8.10 10.79
N GLN A 30 4.29 6.91 11.41
CA GLN A 30 4.97 6.72 12.70
C GLN A 30 6.47 7.04 12.62
N ILE A 31 7.08 6.97 11.42
CA ILE A 31 8.47 7.37 11.20
C ILE A 31 8.72 8.80 11.69
N TYR A 32 7.78 9.72 11.47
CA TYR A 32 7.93 11.11 11.88
C TYR A 32 7.85 11.28 13.41
N GLU A 33 7.01 10.50 14.10
CA GLU A 33 6.95 10.52 15.56
C GLU A 33 8.21 9.90 16.18
N LEU A 34 8.72 8.82 15.60
CA LEU A 34 10.01 8.23 16.00
C LEU A 34 11.17 9.21 15.82
N GLN A 35 11.21 9.90 14.67
CA GLN A 35 12.19 10.95 14.39
C GLN A 35 12.11 12.11 15.40
N LYS A 36 10.88 12.58 15.70
CA LYS A 36 10.64 13.64 16.69
C LYS A 36 11.10 13.26 18.10
N ASN A 37 11.00 11.98 18.45
CA ASN A 37 11.46 11.44 19.73
C ASN A 37 12.98 11.16 19.77
N GLY A 38 13.73 11.51 18.72
CA GLY A 38 15.17 11.28 18.63
C GLY A 38 15.54 9.81 18.42
N THR A 39 14.60 8.97 17.97
CA THR A 39 14.88 7.57 17.65
C THR A 39 15.59 7.50 16.31
N ALA A 40 16.73 6.82 16.28
CA ALA A 40 17.49 6.55 15.06
C ALA A 40 17.74 5.06 14.90
N PHE A 41 17.73 4.58 13.66
CA PHE A 41 17.92 3.18 13.32
C PHE A 41 19.25 2.99 12.59
N ARG A 42 19.91 1.85 12.82
CA ARG A 42 21.21 1.53 12.20
C ARG A 42 21.09 1.01 10.76
N SER A 43 19.91 0.60 10.34
CA SER A 43 19.63 0.09 9.00
C SER A 43 18.18 0.36 8.60
N ALA A 44 17.90 0.29 7.29
CA ALA A 44 16.54 0.38 6.77
C ALA A 44 15.65 -0.77 7.30
N ASP A 45 16.18 -1.99 7.39
CA ASP A 45 15.42 -3.14 7.90
C ASP A 45 14.97 -2.92 9.35
N ALA A 46 15.84 -2.32 10.19
CA ALA A 46 15.48 -1.97 11.56
C ALA A 46 14.40 -0.89 11.62
N LEU A 47 14.43 0.10 10.73
CA LEU A 47 13.40 1.14 10.61
C LEU A 47 12.05 0.52 10.18
N TRP A 48 12.03 -0.22 9.07
CA TRP A 48 10.80 -0.78 8.51
C TRP A 48 10.20 -1.85 9.42
N GLY A 49 11.04 -2.64 10.09
CA GLY A 49 10.62 -3.56 11.14
C GLY A 49 9.98 -2.84 12.33
N ALA A 50 10.55 -1.71 12.77
CA ALA A 50 10.03 -0.95 13.91
C ALA A 50 8.64 -0.34 13.66
N VAL A 51 8.32 0.03 12.40
CA VAL A 51 7.00 0.55 12.03
C VAL A 51 6.05 -0.52 11.48
N GLY A 52 6.45 -1.78 11.47
CA GLY A 52 5.60 -2.89 11.03
C GLY A 52 5.33 -2.92 9.51
N LEU A 53 6.30 -2.43 8.72
CA LEU A 53 6.30 -2.43 7.26
C LEU A 53 7.41 -3.30 6.65
N GLY A 54 8.15 -4.06 7.47
CA GLY A 54 9.24 -4.93 7.03
C GLY A 54 8.82 -5.89 5.91
N ASP A 55 7.70 -6.59 6.05
CA ASP A 55 7.23 -7.54 5.03
C ASP A 55 7.01 -6.90 3.64
N LEU A 56 6.59 -5.63 3.61
CA LEU A 56 6.39 -4.90 2.36
C LEU A 56 7.70 -4.60 1.63
N THR A 57 8.84 -4.59 2.32
CA THR A 57 10.16 -4.40 1.68
C THR A 57 10.63 -5.66 0.97
N GLU A 58 10.12 -6.84 1.35
CA GLU A 58 10.53 -8.12 0.80
C GLU A 58 9.57 -8.66 -0.27
N TRP A 59 8.32 -8.20 -0.27
CA TRP A 59 7.29 -8.73 -1.17
C TRP A 59 7.14 -7.94 -2.46
N THR A 60 6.69 -8.62 -3.52
CA THR A 60 6.15 -7.94 -4.70
C THR A 60 4.74 -7.43 -4.41
N MET A 61 4.32 -6.37 -5.10
CA MET A 61 2.96 -5.84 -4.94
C MET A 61 1.90 -6.90 -5.26
N ARG A 62 2.14 -7.76 -6.26
CA ARG A 62 1.28 -8.90 -6.57
C ARG A 62 1.14 -9.84 -5.38
N ARG A 63 2.26 -10.27 -4.80
CA ARG A 63 2.27 -11.20 -3.67
C ARG A 63 1.50 -10.62 -2.50
N TYR A 64 1.76 -9.35 -2.19
CA TYR A 64 1.06 -8.63 -1.13
C TYR A 64 -0.46 -8.60 -1.37
N LEU A 65 -0.93 -8.21 -2.56
CA LEU A 65 -2.37 -8.19 -2.84
C LEU A 65 -3.03 -9.57 -2.72
N VAL A 66 -2.39 -10.62 -3.21
CA VAL A 66 -2.96 -11.98 -3.11
C VAL A 66 -3.07 -12.39 -1.64
N ASP A 67 -2.02 -12.16 -0.85
CA ASP A 67 -2.00 -12.48 0.58
C ASP A 67 -3.09 -11.74 1.35
N GLN A 68 -3.21 -10.42 1.14
CA GLN A 68 -4.21 -9.61 1.83
C GLN A 68 -5.65 -9.91 1.42
N PHE A 69 -5.88 -10.51 0.25
CA PHE A 69 -7.20 -10.90 -0.25
C PHE A 69 -7.46 -12.41 -0.07
N ASP A 70 -7.01 -12.98 1.04
CA ASP A 70 -7.31 -14.36 1.44
C ASP A 70 -6.81 -15.41 0.43
N ASN A 71 -5.64 -15.14 -0.17
CA ASN A 71 -5.06 -15.89 -1.29
C ASN A 71 -5.94 -15.98 -2.54
N GLN A 72 -6.93 -15.11 -2.65
CA GLN A 72 -7.72 -14.92 -3.87
C GLN A 72 -7.05 -13.85 -4.73
N HIS A 73 -7.25 -13.92 -6.05
CA HIS A 73 -6.75 -12.90 -6.96
C HIS A 73 -7.79 -11.79 -7.10
N PRO A 74 -7.67 -10.64 -6.41
CA PRO A 74 -8.69 -9.59 -6.46
C PRO A 74 -8.65 -8.94 -7.83
N LYS A 75 -9.69 -9.10 -8.65
CA LYS A 75 -9.62 -8.70 -10.06
C LYS A 75 -9.52 -7.18 -10.22
N ILE A 76 -10.26 -6.45 -9.39
CA ILE A 76 -10.42 -5.01 -9.51
C ILE A 76 -9.30 -4.30 -8.76
N ALA A 77 -8.99 -4.74 -7.54
CA ALA A 77 -7.86 -4.18 -6.81
C ALA A 77 -6.56 -4.36 -7.63
N HIS A 78 -6.33 -5.53 -8.22
CA HIS A 78 -5.15 -5.80 -9.04
C HIS A 78 -5.06 -4.89 -10.28
N GLN A 79 -6.17 -4.70 -11.00
CA GLN A 79 -6.19 -3.79 -12.17
C GLN A 79 -5.96 -2.34 -11.77
N LEU A 80 -6.59 -1.89 -10.67
CA LEU A 80 -6.47 -0.53 -10.19
C LEU A 80 -5.04 -0.23 -9.70
N VAL A 81 -4.47 -1.12 -8.90
CA VAL A 81 -3.09 -1.01 -8.41
C VAL A 81 -2.11 -1.04 -9.58
N TYR A 82 -2.31 -1.93 -10.56
CA TYR A 82 -1.48 -1.97 -11.77
C TYR A 82 -1.52 -0.62 -12.51
N ALA A 83 -2.72 -0.05 -12.72
CA ALA A 83 -2.86 1.24 -13.39
C ALA A 83 -2.17 2.37 -12.62
N MET A 84 -2.36 2.45 -11.30
CA MET A 84 -1.71 3.45 -10.44
C MET A 84 -0.19 3.35 -10.51
N ASN A 85 0.37 2.15 -10.31
CA ASN A 85 1.81 1.92 -10.36
C ASN A 85 2.39 2.19 -11.75
N LYS A 86 1.65 1.88 -12.81
CA LYS A 86 2.06 2.16 -14.18
C LYS A 86 2.09 3.66 -14.47
N CYS A 87 1.11 4.41 -13.96
CA CYS A 87 1.09 5.87 -14.11
C CYS A 87 2.19 6.55 -13.29
N ASN A 88 2.40 6.15 -12.04
CA ASN A 88 3.30 6.83 -11.11
C ASN A 88 4.78 6.45 -11.32
N TYR A 89 5.04 5.17 -11.62
CA TYR A 89 6.40 4.63 -11.66
C TYR A 89 6.74 3.89 -12.95
N ASN A 90 5.84 3.85 -13.94
CA ASN A 90 5.98 3.04 -15.16
C ASN A 90 6.19 1.53 -14.89
N GLN A 91 5.84 1.07 -13.69
CA GLN A 91 6.01 -0.30 -13.23
C GLN A 91 4.68 -1.02 -13.05
N GLY A 92 4.71 -2.36 -13.16
CA GLY A 92 3.55 -3.21 -12.93
C GLY A 92 3.44 -3.68 -11.47
N LEU A 93 2.90 -4.88 -11.28
CA LEU A 93 2.71 -5.47 -9.94
C LEU A 93 3.90 -6.29 -9.44
N GLU A 94 4.93 -6.44 -10.27
CA GLU A 94 6.20 -7.08 -9.87
C GLU A 94 7.14 -6.12 -9.14
N MET A 95 6.77 -4.84 -9.02
CA MET A 95 7.54 -3.91 -8.20
C MET A 95 7.45 -4.26 -6.72
N ASN A 96 8.39 -3.72 -5.94
CA ASN A 96 8.40 -3.79 -4.48
C ASN A 96 7.06 -3.32 -3.88
N ALA A 97 6.53 -4.05 -2.91
CA ALA A 97 5.22 -3.79 -2.31
C ALA A 97 5.18 -2.49 -1.51
N LEU A 98 6.26 -2.11 -0.82
CA LEU A 98 6.34 -0.84 -0.10
C LEU A 98 6.22 0.34 -1.07
N ALA A 99 6.99 0.33 -2.16
CA ALA A 99 6.90 1.36 -3.19
C ALA A 99 5.52 1.38 -3.88
N GLY A 100 4.94 0.20 -4.13
CA GLY A 100 3.57 0.08 -4.63
C GLY A 100 2.52 0.62 -3.67
N MET A 101 2.71 0.44 -2.35
CA MET A 101 1.84 1.01 -1.32
C MET A 101 1.90 2.54 -1.32
N VAL A 102 3.11 3.12 -1.35
CA VAL A 102 3.31 4.57 -1.41
C VAL A 102 2.64 5.19 -2.64
N SER A 103 2.69 4.50 -3.79
CA SER A 103 1.98 4.88 -5.02
C SER A 103 0.48 5.13 -4.82
N MET A 104 -0.13 4.41 -3.88
CA MET A 104 -1.57 4.43 -3.63
C MET A 104 -1.98 5.39 -2.50
N CYS A 105 -1.05 5.94 -1.72
CA CYS A 105 -1.36 6.89 -0.65
C CYS A 105 -2.30 8.04 -1.07
N PRO A 106 -2.20 8.63 -2.29
CA PRO A 106 -3.13 9.65 -2.76
C PRO A 106 -4.61 9.24 -2.77
N MET A 107 -4.90 7.94 -2.84
CA MET A 107 -6.27 7.41 -2.72
C MET A 107 -6.91 7.73 -1.36
N ILE A 108 -6.09 7.90 -0.32
CA ILE A 108 -6.51 8.21 1.05
C ILE A 108 -6.37 9.69 1.35
N THR A 109 -5.21 10.28 1.03
CA THR A 109 -4.91 11.68 1.37
C THR A 109 -5.62 12.70 0.49
N GLY A 110 -6.05 12.31 -0.72
CA GLY A 110 -6.66 13.22 -1.70
C GLY A 110 -5.67 14.22 -2.33
N SER A 111 -4.40 14.16 -1.94
CA SER A 111 -3.29 14.97 -2.44
C SER A 111 -2.08 14.07 -2.70
N LEU A 112 -1.13 14.55 -3.51
CA LEU A 112 0.17 13.90 -3.60
C LEU A 112 0.79 13.85 -2.19
N PHE A 113 1.20 12.65 -1.77
CA PHE A 113 1.89 12.48 -0.50
C PHE A 113 3.27 13.11 -0.62
N GLN A 114 3.58 14.07 0.26
CA GLN A 114 4.88 14.71 0.35
C GLN A 114 5.48 14.39 1.72
N VAL A 115 6.75 13.98 1.75
CA VAL A 115 7.48 13.89 3.03
C VAL A 115 7.62 15.30 3.57
N ARG A 116 7.39 15.52 4.87
CA ARG A 116 7.49 16.87 5.46
C ARG A 116 8.85 17.55 5.21
N GLU A 117 9.89 16.77 4.91
CA GLU A 117 11.24 17.24 4.63
C GLU A 117 11.76 16.88 3.22
N GLY A 118 10.91 16.38 2.30
CA GLY A 118 11.30 15.98 0.93
C GLY A 118 10.19 15.41 0.07
#